data_AF-A0A2D6A7E3-F1
#
_entry.id   AF-A0A2D6A7E3-F1
#
_cell.length_a   1.000
_cell.length_b   1.000
_cell.length_c   1.000
_cell.angle_alpha   90.00
_cell.angle_beta   90.00
_cell.angle_gamma   90.00
#
_symmetry.space_group_name_H-M   'P 1'
#
loop_
_entity.id
_entity.type
_entity.pdbx_description
1 polymer ?
#
loop_
_entity_poly.entity_id
_entity_poly.type
_entity_poly.pdbx_seq_one_letter_code
_entity_poly.pdbx_strand_id
1 'polypeptide(L)'
;MNAEKWIEAILQGKGSVSLTWLLHSGVSVKRLRAIARDHGLKPKGFRVERARAKQLAGLLAEAFALNDLVRAELAQELVAHYGPGEASDTRANESTELASSASTDSARPAALEKALEQARAATERAKKSAAKARRSKQEALAARDLAEGQLAELTCTQGQQARAVADADRRAAQLEARVEELARDNSARDHAELTARLAELVDREESGRRRIAELTSHSRRLADEVEELEGMLPRGQRERRRKQAVSSEPTPATFLPRFSDEFLRCLVDLENEHQRKVFAAIARLLLQGFDYPGLHAKQLKGLGGLWSIRAGEGLRVFLLRDGDTVTLEGACTREEQPTFLKKRREA
;
A
#
# COMPACT_ATOMS: atom_id res chain seq x y z
N MET A 1 14.18 -24.46 32.88
CA MET A 1 14.25 -24.74 31.43
C MET A 1 14.12 -23.42 30.71
N ASN A 2 15.11 -22.99 29.91
CA ASN A 2 15.09 -21.66 29.26
C ASN A 2 13.84 -21.52 28.39
N ALA A 3 13.24 -20.32 28.34
CA ALA A 3 12.08 -20.01 27.51
C ALA A 3 12.26 -20.46 26.05
N GLU A 4 13.49 -20.35 25.53
CA GLU A 4 13.90 -20.81 24.21
C GLU A 4 13.71 -22.32 23.99
N LYS A 5 13.97 -23.16 25.01
CA LYS A 5 13.80 -24.62 24.91
C LYS A 5 12.33 -25.05 24.94
N TRP A 6 11.47 -24.28 25.61
CA TRP A 6 10.02 -24.49 25.59
C TRP A 6 9.42 -24.07 24.23
N ILE A 7 9.91 -22.96 23.67
CA ILE A 7 9.54 -22.50 22.33
C ILE A 7 9.99 -23.52 21.28
N GLU A 8 11.21 -24.05 21.37
CA GLU A 8 11.66 -25.16 20.52
C GLU A 8 10.79 -26.40 20.67
N ALA A 9 10.40 -26.80 21.90
CA ALA A 9 9.54 -27.96 22.10
C ALA A 9 8.13 -27.78 21.49
N ILE A 10 7.56 -26.57 21.55
CA ILE A 10 6.26 -26.23 20.94
C ILE A 10 6.36 -26.15 19.41
N LEU A 11 7.46 -25.63 18.87
CA LEU A 11 7.67 -25.50 17.42
C LEU A 11 8.18 -26.79 16.74
N GLN A 12 8.96 -27.62 17.44
CA GLN A 12 9.51 -28.90 16.93
C GLN A 12 8.55 -30.08 17.14
N GLY A 13 7.52 -29.92 17.98
CA GLY A 13 6.50 -30.93 18.21
C GLY A 13 5.61 -31.16 16.98
N LYS A 14 5.88 -32.22 16.21
CA LYS A 14 4.96 -32.83 15.23
C LYS A 14 3.70 -33.45 15.89
N GLY A 15 3.06 -32.80 16.86
CA GLY A 15 2.02 -33.42 17.70
C GLY A 15 1.01 -32.49 18.38
N SER A 16 -0.09 -32.22 17.67
CA SER A 16 -1.47 -32.05 18.16
C SER A 16 -1.95 -30.81 18.92
N VAL A 17 -1.10 -29.99 19.57
CA VAL A 17 -1.62 -28.87 20.38
C VAL A 17 -1.26 -27.51 19.78
N SER A 18 -2.26 -26.80 19.25
CA SER A 18 -2.07 -25.44 18.70
C SER A 18 -1.66 -24.45 19.79
N LEU A 19 -0.74 -23.52 19.49
CA LEU A 19 -0.36 -22.41 20.38
C LEU A 19 -1.59 -21.61 20.85
N THR A 20 -2.57 -21.45 19.97
CA THR A 20 -3.88 -20.86 20.27
C THR A 20 -4.59 -21.58 21.43
N TRP A 21 -4.50 -22.90 21.52
CA TRP A 21 -5.08 -23.68 22.60
C TRP A 21 -4.31 -23.47 23.91
N LEU A 22 -2.98 -23.50 23.88
CA LEU A 22 -2.13 -23.29 25.06
C LEU A 22 -2.33 -21.90 25.67
N LEU A 23 -2.39 -20.86 24.83
CA LEU A 23 -2.68 -19.51 25.29
C LEU A 23 -4.10 -19.39 25.84
N HIS A 24 -5.07 -20.09 25.24
CA HIS A 24 -6.45 -20.07 25.70
C HIS A 24 -6.64 -20.79 27.05
N SER A 25 -5.93 -21.89 27.30
CA SER A 25 -6.06 -22.71 28.51
C SER A 25 -5.16 -22.24 29.66
N GLY A 26 -3.98 -21.71 29.36
CA GLY A 26 -2.99 -21.35 30.37
C GLY A 26 -3.00 -19.90 30.82
N VAL A 27 -3.41 -18.97 29.94
CA VAL A 27 -3.27 -17.53 30.22
C VAL A 27 -4.62 -16.90 30.49
N SER A 28 -4.72 -16.13 31.57
CA SER A 28 -5.97 -15.45 31.91
C SER A 28 -6.39 -14.44 30.84
N VAL A 29 -7.71 -14.31 30.61
CA VAL A 29 -8.26 -13.38 29.61
C VAL A 29 -7.85 -11.93 29.88
N LYS A 30 -7.72 -11.54 31.15
CA LYS A 30 -7.24 -10.21 31.54
C LYS A 30 -5.81 -9.98 31.04
N ARG A 31 -4.95 -10.99 31.17
CA ARG A 31 -3.55 -10.89 30.73
C ARG A 31 -3.41 -10.90 29.21
N LEU A 32 -4.17 -11.74 28.50
CA LEU A 32 -4.23 -11.73 27.03
C LEU A 32 -4.66 -10.35 26.49
N ARG A 33 -5.61 -9.68 27.16
CA ARG A 33 -6.03 -8.31 26.78
C ARG A 33 -4.97 -7.26 27.06
N ALA A 34 -4.21 -7.39 28.15
CA ALA A 34 -3.11 -6.48 28.47
C ALA A 34 -2.04 -6.55 27.38
N ILE A 35 -1.54 -7.75 27.08
CA ILE A 35 -0.52 -7.98 26.06
C ILE A 35 -0.99 -7.49 24.69
N ALA A 36 -2.23 -7.80 24.28
CA ALA A 36 -2.77 -7.31 23.01
C ALA A 36 -2.90 -5.77 22.95
N ARG A 37 -3.14 -5.10 24.09
CA ARG A 37 -3.21 -3.64 24.17
C ARG A 37 -1.82 -3.01 24.09
N ASP A 38 -0.88 -3.56 24.84
CA ASP A 38 0.48 -3.03 24.98
C ASP A 38 1.24 -3.09 23.64
N HIS A 39 0.97 -4.14 22.83
CA HIS A 39 1.56 -4.32 21.50
C HIS A 39 0.70 -3.82 20.34
N GLY A 40 -0.37 -3.06 20.62
CA GLY A 40 -1.18 -2.42 19.57
C GLY A 40 -1.91 -3.40 18.63
N LEU A 41 -2.16 -4.64 19.04
CA LEU A 41 -2.79 -5.68 18.23
C LEU A 41 -4.30 -5.43 18.11
N LYS A 42 -4.67 -4.54 17.19
CA LYS A 42 -6.07 -4.14 16.90
C LYS A 42 -6.37 -4.24 15.41
N PRO A 43 -6.79 -5.42 14.90
CA PRO A 43 -7.30 -5.50 13.54
C PRO A 43 -8.52 -4.57 13.37
N LYS A 44 -8.74 -4.07 12.16
CA LYS A 44 -9.76 -3.05 11.86
C LYS A 44 -11.15 -3.53 12.33
N GLY A 45 -11.75 -2.79 13.26
CA GLY A 45 -13.07 -3.11 13.86
C GLY A 45 -13.06 -4.04 15.08
N PHE A 46 -11.88 -4.51 15.54
CA PHE A 46 -11.78 -5.42 16.68
C PHE A 46 -11.67 -4.68 18.02
N ARG A 47 -12.61 -4.95 18.94
CA ARG A 47 -12.62 -4.38 20.30
C ARG A 47 -11.96 -5.34 21.28
N VAL A 48 -10.65 -5.18 21.51
CA VAL A 48 -9.83 -6.01 22.43
C VAL A 48 -10.47 -6.19 23.81
N GLU A 49 -11.12 -5.15 24.33
CA GLU A 49 -11.75 -5.16 25.67
C GLU A 49 -12.92 -6.14 25.80
N ARG A 50 -13.64 -6.40 24.71
CA ARG A 50 -14.81 -7.30 24.68
C ARG A 50 -14.52 -8.63 24.00
N ALA A 51 -13.31 -8.81 23.47
CA ALA A 51 -12.93 -10.01 22.76
C ALA A 51 -12.94 -11.24 23.68
N ARG A 52 -13.37 -12.38 23.13
CA ARG A 52 -13.36 -13.67 23.82
C ARG A 52 -11.95 -14.23 23.85
N ALA A 53 -11.63 -15.02 24.88
CA ALA A 53 -10.29 -15.59 25.10
C ALA A 53 -9.72 -16.31 23.87
N LYS A 54 -10.55 -17.13 23.21
CA LYS A 54 -10.17 -17.87 21.99
C LYS A 54 -9.77 -16.96 20.82
N GLN A 55 -10.43 -15.81 20.66
CA GLN A 55 -10.10 -14.85 19.59
C GLN A 55 -8.80 -14.10 19.89
N LEU A 56 -8.59 -13.71 21.15
CA LEU A 56 -7.33 -13.09 21.59
C LEU A 56 -6.15 -14.05 21.49
N ALA A 57 -6.33 -15.31 21.87
CA ALA A 57 -5.32 -16.34 21.75
C ALA A 57 -4.92 -16.60 20.30
N GLY A 58 -5.88 -16.56 19.35
CA GLY A 58 -5.59 -16.70 17.92
C GLY A 58 -4.77 -15.54 17.38
N LEU A 59 -5.18 -14.30 17.68
CA LEU A 59 -4.46 -13.09 17.27
C LEU A 59 -3.04 -13.02 17.85
N LEU A 60 -2.89 -13.40 19.13
CA LEU A 60 -1.58 -13.42 19.78
C LEU A 60 -0.70 -14.55 19.24
N ALA A 61 -1.27 -15.70 18.85
CA ALA A 61 -0.53 -16.76 18.18
C ALA A 61 -0.02 -16.35 16.78
N GLU A 62 -0.81 -15.59 16.02
CA GLU A 62 -0.37 -14.99 14.75
C GLU A 62 0.74 -13.95 14.98
N ALA A 63 0.56 -13.06 15.97
CA ALA A 63 1.55 -12.04 16.32
C ALA A 63 2.85 -12.64 16.88
N PHE A 64 2.78 -13.78 17.59
CA PHE A 64 3.93 -14.52 18.12
C PHE A 64 4.91 -14.96 17.01
N ALA A 65 4.40 -15.24 15.80
CA ALA A 65 5.24 -15.58 14.65
C ALA A 65 5.96 -14.36 14.07
N LEU A 66 5.39 -13.16 14.21
CA LEU A 66 5.84 -11.94 13.53
C LEU A 66 6.59 -10.95 14.43
N ASN A 67 6.42 -11.03 15.75
CA ASN A 67 6.94 -10.05 16.69
C ASN A 67 7.69 -10.71 17.86
N ASP A 68 9.00 -10.48 17.94
CA ASP A 68 9.88 -11.08 18.95
C ASP A 68 9.61 -10.59 20.38
N LEU A 69 9.11 -9.37 20.56
CA LEU A 69 8.76 -8.83 21.88
C LEU A 69 7.51 -9.52 22.43
N VAL A 70 6.48 -9.69 21.59
CA VAL A 70 5.26 -10.46 21.92
C VAL A 70 5.62 -11.92 22.23
N ARG A 71 6.58 -12.49 21.49
CA ARG A 71 7.09 -13.84 21.71
C ARG A 71 7.71 -14.02 23.08
N ALA A 72 8.58 -13.10 23.50
CA ALA A 72 9.28 -13.17 24.79
C ALA A 72 8.30 -13.06 25.97
N GLU A 73 7.36 -12.11 25.93
CA GLU A 73 6.37 -11.93 27.00
C GLU A 73 5.42 -13.13 27.13
N LEU A 74 4.91 -13.65 26.02
CA LEU A 74 4.03 -14.83 26.05
C LEU A 74 4.78 -16.08 26.52
N ALA A 75 6.05 -16.23 26.19
CA ALA A 75 6.87 -17.34 26.66
C ALA A 75 7.12 -17.26 28.17
N GLN A 76 7.35 -16.08 28.74
CA GLN A 76 7.48 -15.89 30.19
C GLN A 76 6.20 -16.28 30.93
N GLU A 77 5.03 -15.86 30.43
CA GLU A 77 3.73 -16.21 31.02
C GLU A 77 3.44 -17.72 30.96
N LEU A 78 3.77 -18.38 29.85
CA LEU A 78 3.62 -19.83 29.72
C LEU A 78 4.59 -20.59 30.62
N VAL A 79 5.83 -20.12 30.79
CA VAL A 79 6.79 -20.71 31.73
C VAL A 79 6.35 -20.49 33.18
N ALA A 80 5.76 -19.35 33.51
CA ALA A 80 5.20 -19.12 34.85
C ALA A 80 4.03 -20.07 35.16
N HIS A 81 3.21 -20.40 34.16
CA HIS A 81 2.04 -21.26 34.33
C HIS A 81 2.30 -22.77 34.19
N TYR A 82 3.24 -23.18 33.35
CA TYR A 82 3.53 -24.59 33.02
C TYR A 82 4.98 -25.01 33.29
N GLY A 83 5.81 -24.11 33.81
CA GLY A 83 7.17 -24.44 34.22
C GLY A 83 7.18 -25.51 35.30
N PRO A 84 8.22 -26.37 35.33
CA PRO A 84 8.36 -27.35 36.39
C PRO A 84 8.45 -26.59 37.71
N GLY A 85 7.45 -26.75 38.57
CA GLY A 85 7.43 -26.12 39.88
C GLY A 85 8.71 -26.49 40.62
N GLU A 86 9.51 -25.48 40.97
CA GLU A 86 10.59 -25.66 41.92
C GLU A 86 9.96 -26.14 43.23
N ALA A 87 10.22 -27.41 43.55
CA ALA A 87 9.89 -27.99 44.83
C ALA A 87 10.56 -27.11 45.90
N SER A 88 9.73 -26.44 46.71
CA SER A 88 10.19 -25.71 47.87
C SER A 88 10.91 -26.67 48.81
N ASP A 89 12.20 -26.42 49.02
CA ASP A 89 12.98 -27.03 50.09
C ASP A 89 12.33 -26.76 51.45
N THR A 90 11.92 -27.82 52.13
CA THR A 90 11.78 -27.86 53.59
C THR A 90 12.90 -28.71 54.16
N ARG A 91 13.90 -28.03 54.72
CA ARG A 91 14.83 -28.58 55.72
C ARG A 91 14.14 -28.70 57.08
N ALA A 92 14.43 -29.78 57.80
CA ALA A 92 14.80 -29.87 59.23
C ALA A 92 14.15 -31.05 59.98
N ASN A 93 15.00 -31.97 60.47
CA ASN A 93 14.99 -32.65 61.78
C ASN A 93 16.05 -33.78 61.70
N GLU A 94 17.22 -33.67 62.35
CA GLU A 94 17.51 -33.99 63.78
C GLU A 94 17.04 -35.40 64.19
N SER A 95 18.00 -36.33 64.35
CA SER A 95 18.47 -36.88 65.65
C SER A 95 17.45 -37.86 66.24
N THR A 96 17.71 -39.15 66.47
CA THR A 96 18.49 -39.78 67.56
C THR A 96 18.07 -41.29 67.48
N GLU A 97 18.89 -42.32 67.63
CA GLU A 97 19.26 -43.08 68.85
C GLU A 97 20.06 -44.32 68.38
N LEU A 98 21.27 -44.61 68.89
CA LEU A 98 21.58 -45.29 70.16
C LEU A 98 21.00 -46.72 70.28
N ALA A 99 21.85 -47.74 70.15
CA ALA A 99 22.28 -48.59 71.29
C ALA A 99 22.92 -49.94 70.87
N SER A 100 23.73 -50.45 71.80
CA SER A 100 24.24 -51.84 71.96
C SER A 100 25.49 -52.20 71.13
N SER A 101 26.50 -52.88 71.68
CA SER A 101 26.70 -53.46 73.02
C SER A 101 28.18 -53.82 73.22
N ALA A 102 28.50 -54.18 74.46
CA ALA A 102 29.81 -54.23 75.08
C ALA A 102 30.66 -55.49 74.79
N SER A 103 31.95 -55.32 75.12
CA SER A 103 32.89 -56.30 75.68
C SER A 103 33.63 -57.25 74.72
N THR A 104 34.96 -57.18 74.74
CA THR A 104 35.86 -58.30 75.07
C THR A 104 37.31 -57.78 75.16
N ASP A 105 37.80 -57.65 76.38
CA ASP A 105 39.21 -57.45 76.73
C ASP A 105 39.93 -58.79 76.55
N SER A 106 40.65 -58.98 75.44
CA SER A 106 41.71 -59.99 75.23
C SER A 106 42.31 -59.97 73.79
N ALA A 107 42.49 -58.80 73.16
CA ALA A 107 43.11 -58.70 71.83
C ALA A 107 43.79 -57.33 71.53
N ARG A 108 44.42 -56.71 72.54
CA ARG A 108 44.92 -55.32 72.47
C ARG A 108 46.02 -55.03 71.41
N PRO A 109 46.95 -55.92 71.02
CA PRO A 109 47.97 -55.53 70.03
C PRO A 109 47.46 -55.58 68.58
N ALA A 110 46.69 -56.61 68.20
CA ALA A 110 46.20 -56.77 66.82
C ALA A 110 45.12 -55.76 66.42
N ALA A 111 44.29 -55.32 67.38
CA ALA A 111 43.30 -54.27 67.13
C ALA A 111 43.94 -52.88 66.94
N LEU A 112 45.05 -52.60 67.64
CA LEU A 112 45.80 -51.35 67.49
C LEU A 112 46.53 -51.29 66.14
N GLU A 113 47.13 -52.39 65.67
CA GLU A 113 47.73 -52.46 64.34
C GLU A 113 46.68 -52.25 63.23
N LYS A 114 45.53 -52.93 63.32
CA LYS A 114 44.41 -52.72 62.39
C LYS A 114 43.86 -51.28 62.43
N ALA A 115 43.79 -50.66 63.61
CA ALA A 115 43.40 -49.26 63.76
C ALA A 115 44.42 -48.29 63.16
N LEU A 116 45.73 -48.57 63.30
CA LEU A 116 46.79 -47.78 62.67
C LEU A 116 46.78 -47.90 61.15
N GLU A 117 46.53 -49.10 60.60
CA GLU A 117 46.34 -49.28 59.16
C GLU A 117 45.09 -48.58 58.64
N GLN A 118 43.97 -48.65 59.38
CA GLN A 118 42.75 -47.91 59.05
C GLN A 118 42.97 -46.39 59.12
N ALA A 119 43.71 -45.90 60.11
CA ALA A 119 44.07 -44.48 60.22
C ALA A 119 44.96 -44.04 59.05
N ARG A 120 45.98 -44.84 58.69
CA ARG A 120 46.83 -44.57 57.51
C ARG A 120 46.01 -44.56 56.23
N ALA A 121 45.15 -45.56 56.01
CA ALA A 121 44.25 -45.61 54.87
C ALA A 121 43.28 -44.41 54.84
N ALA A 122 42.79 -43.96 56.00
CA ALA A 122 41.94 -42.78 56.11
C ALA A 122 42.72 -41.49 55.78
N THR A 123 43.97 -41.34 56.25
CA THR A 123 44.81 -40.19 55.89
C THR A 123 45.15 -40.16 54.41
N GLU A 124 45.41 -41.31 53.78
CA GLU A 124 45.65 -41.39 52.33
C GLU A 124 44.39 -41.11 51.52
N ARG A 125 43.22 -41.58 51.97
CA ARG A 125 41.93 -41.19 51.36
C ARG A 125 41.67 -39.70 51.51
N ALA A 126 41.98 -39.10 52.66
CA ALA A 126 41.84 -37.68 52.92
C ALA A 126 42.80 -36.83 52.06
N LYS A 127 44.05 -37.28 51.86
CA LYS A 127 44.99 -36.62 50.94
C LYS A 127 44.50 -36.69 49.50
N LYS A 128 44.00 -37.85 49.06
CA LYS A 128 43.44 -38.03 47.70
C LYS A 128 42.19 -37.18 47.49
N SER A 129 41.29 -37.10 48.47
CA SER A 129 40.10 -36.24 48.37
C SER A 129 40.46 -34.76 48.40
N ALA A 130 41.41 -34.34 49.25
CA ALA A 130 41.94 -32.97 49.27
C ALA A 130 42.62 -32.59 47.95
N ALA A 131 43.40 -33.49 47.35
CA ALA A 131 43.99 -33.28 46.04
C ALA A 131 42.92 -33.14 44.94
N LYS A 132 41.88 -33.98 44.96
CA LYS A 132 40.73 -33.87 44.05
C LYS A 132 39.97 -32.54 44.24
N ALA A 133 39.76 -32.11 45.48
CA ALA A 133 39.12 -30.83 45.78
C ALA A 133 39.97 -29.63 45.29
N ARG A 134 41.29 -29.69 45.43
CA ARG A 134 42.20 -28.67 44.89
C ARG A 134 42.15 -28.61 43.36
N ARG A 135 42.17 -29.76 42.66
CA ARG A 135 42.02 -29.81 41.19
C ARG A 135 40.67 -29.24 40.74
N SER A 136 39.58 -29.69 41.36
CA SER A 136 38.24 -29.17 41.06
C SER A 136 38.12 -27.66 41.33
N LYS A 137 38.76 -27.14 42.39
CA LYS A 137 38.84 -25.69 42.64
C LYS A 137 39.63 -24.96 41.55
N GLN A 138 40.76 -25.50 41.11
CA GLN A 138 41.57 -24.91 40.04
C GLN A 138 40.82 -24.92 38.70
N GLU A 139 40.13 -26.01 38.38
CA GLU A 139 39.27 -26.11 37.20
C GLU A 139 38.12 -25.09 37.26
N ALA A 140 37.48 -24.93 38.43
CA ALA A 140 36.42 -23.94 38.61
C ALA A 140 36.92 -22.49 38.46
N LEU A 141 38.14 -22.18 38.95
CA LEU A 141 38.77 -20.87 38.75
C LEU A 141 39.11 -20.63 37.28
N ALA A 142 39.70 -21.60 36.60
CA ALA A 142 40.01 -21.48 35.16
C ALA A 142 38.73 -21.31 34.31
N ALA A 143 37.65 -22.03 34.65
CA ALA A 143 36.36 -21.87 34.00
C ALA A 143 35.75 -20.48 34.25
N ARG A 144 35.91 -19.93 35.46
CA ARG A 144 35.49 -18.56 35.79
C ARG A 144 36.27 -17.53 34.98
N ASP A 145 37.59 -17.64 34.91
CA ASP A 145 38.44 -16.71 34.16
C ASP A 145 38.09 -16.72 32.65
N LEU A 146 37.81 -17.90 32.09
CA LEU A 146 37.33 -18.04 30.71
C LEU A 146 35.98 -17.37 30.50
N ALA A 147 35.03 -17.56 31.42
CA ALA A 147 33.72 -16.93 31.35
C ALA A 147 33.80 -15.40 31.49
N GLU A 148 34.66 -14.89 32.38
CA GLU A 148 34.93 -13.45 32.51
C GLU A 148 35.54 -12.87 31.22
N GLY A 149 36.45 -13.59 30.57
CA GLY A 149 36.99 -13.22 29.26
C GLY A 149 35.92 -13.15 28.16
N GLN A 150 35.05 -14.16 28.08
CA GLN A 150 33.93 -14.16 27.12
C GLN A 150 32.95 -13.01 27.37
N LEU A 151 32.65 -12.69 28.63
CA LEU A 151 31.81 -11.53 28.97
C LEU A 151 32.47 -10.21 28.57
N ALA A 152 33.79 -10.07 28.73
CA ALA A 152 34.53 -8.89 28.29
C ALA A 152 34.48 -8.72 26.75
N GLU A 153 34.60 -9.82 25.99
CA GLU A 153 34.47 -9.78 24.53
C GLU A 153 33.04 -9.43 24.08
N LEU A 154 32.03 -10.01 24.72
CA LEU A 154 30.62 -9.71 24.43
C LEU A 154 30.27 -8.25 24.73
N THR A 155 30.75 -7.71 25.85
CA THR A 155 30.53 -6.29 26.19
C THR A 155 31.25 -5.34 25.23
N CYS A 156 32.46 -5.69 24.79
CA CYS A 156 33.19 -4.94 23.78
C CYS A 156 32.45 -4.92 22.43
N THR A 157 32.00 -6.08 21.96
CA THR A 157 31.26 -6.21 20.69
C THR A 157 29.89 -5.50 20.74
N GLN A 158 29.16 -5.60 21.86
CA GLN A 158 27.94 -4.82 22.09
C GLN A 158 28.22 -3.31 22.05
N GLY A 159 29.32 -2.85 22.65
CA GLY A 159 29.73 -1.45 22.58
C GLY A 159 30.03 -0.98 21.15
N GLN A 160 30.67 -1.83 20.33
CA GLN A 160 30.93 -1.54 18.93
C GLN A 160 29.64 -1.49 18.10
N GLN A 161 28.73 -2.44 18.33
CA GLN A 161 27.41 -2.46 17.68
C GLN A 161 26.59 -1.22 18.04
N ALA A 162 26.56 -0.82 19.31
CA ALA A 162 25.85 0.39 19.75
C ALA A 162 26.39 1.65 19.06
N ARG A 163 27.71 1.76 18.87
CA ARG A 163 28.32 2.87 18.12
C ARG A 163 27.95 2.84 16.65
N ALA A 164 27.97 1.66 16.03
CA ALA A 164 27.59 1.50 14.63
C ALA A 164 26.12 1.88 14.39
N VAL A 165 25.22 1.49 15.30
CA VAL A 165 23.80 1.89 15.25
C VAL A 165 23.66 3.41 15.41
N ALA A 166 24.33 4.02 16.40
CA ALA A 166 24.29 5.48 16.57
C ALA A 166 24.82 6.25 15.36
N ASP A 167 25.86 5.74 14.69
CA ASP A 167 26.38 6.35 13.46
C ASP A 167 25.43 6.14 12.26
N ALA A 168 24.75 4.99 12.19
CA ALA A 168 23.71 4.75 11.19
C ALA A 168 22.51 5.69 11.39
N ASP A 169 22.07 5.90 12.63
CA ASP A 169 20.98 6.82 12.97
C ASP A 169 21.34 8.26 12.61
N ARG A 170 22.58 8.70 12.87
CA ARG A 170 23.07 10.02 12.44
C ARG A 170 23.05 10.17 10.93
N ARG A 171 23.47 9.14 10.18
CA ARG A 171 23.43 9.15 8.71
C ARG A 171 22.00 9.17 8.19
N ALA A 172 21.08 8.43 8.81
CA ALA A 172 19.66 8.44 8.47
C ALA A 172 19.07 9.84 8.66
N ALA A 173 19.32 10.49 9.81
CA ALA A 173 18.87 11.85 10.08
C ALA A 173 19.46 12.88 9.09
N GLN A 174 20.72 12.73 8.69
CA GLN A 174 21.34 13.58 7.66
C GLN A 174 20.70 13.38 6.28
N LEU A 175 20.37 12.14 5.91
CA LEU A 175 19.70 11.83 4.66
C LEU A 175 18.27 12.37 4.65
N GLU A 176 17.54 12.24 5.75
CA GLU A 176 16.19 12.82 5.90
C GLU A 176 16.22 14.35 5.74
N ALA A 177 17.13 15.04 6.44
CA ALA A 177 17.30 16.49 6.30
C ALA A 177 17.62 16.91 4.86
N ARG A 178 18.46 16.13 4.16
CA ARG A 178 18.81 16.38 2.75
C ARG A 178 17.64 16.12 1.80
N VAL A 179 16.82 15.09 2.07
CA VAL A 179 15.60 14.82 1.29
C VAL A 179 14.60 15.95 1.46
N GLU A 180 14.41 16.47 2.68
CA GLU A 180 13.55 17.63 2.93
C GLU A 180 14.05 18.89 2.22
N GLU A 181 15.36 19.16 2.24
CA GLU A 181 15.96 20.28 1.52
C GLU A 181 15.72 20.18 0.01
N LEU A 182 16.01 19.01 -0.59
CA LEU A 182 15.74 18.77 -2.00
C LEU A 182 14.25 18.87 -2.36
N ALA A 183 13.36 18.45 -1.46
CA ALA A 183 11.92 18.59 -1.65
C ALA A 183 11.49 20.07 -1.64
N ARG A 184 12.05 20.88 -0.72
CA ARG A 184 11.81 22.34 -0.69
C ARG A 184 12.32 22.99 -1.98
N ASP A 185 13.54 22.67 -2.42
CA ASP A 185 14.12 23.22 -3.65
C ASP A 185 13.32 22.85 -4.90
N ASN A 186 12.89 21.60 -5.02
CA ASN A 186 12.05 21.17 -6.13
C ASN A 186 10.70 21.88 -6.11
N SER A 187 10.05 21.99 -4.94
CA SER A 187 8.78 22.71 -4.82
C SER A 187 8.92 24.20 -5.21
N ALA A 188 10.05 24.84 -4.87
CA ALA A 188 10.32 26.23 -5.25
C ALA A 188 10.54 26.37 -6.76
N ARG A 189 11.24 25.43 -7.40
CA ARG A 189 11.43 25.39 -8.86
C ARG A 189 10.12 25.18 -9.59
N ASP A 190 9.31 24.22 -9.15
CA ASP A 190 8.00 23.94 -9.75
C ASP A 190 7.07 25.14 -9.63
N HIS A 191 7.05 25.80 -8.46
CA HIS A 191 6.29 27.04 -8.27
C HIS A 191 6.77 28.17 -9.19
N ALA A 192 8.09 28.34 -9.36
CA ALA A 192 8.65 29.34 -10.26
C ALA A 192 8.29 29.06 -11.72
N GLU A 193 8.37 27.79 -12.16
CA GLU A 193 7.98 27.38 -13.51
C GLU A 193 6.49 27.62 -13.78
N LEU A 194 5.62 27.20 -12.85
CA LEU A 194 4.18 27.44 -12.97
C LEU A 194 3.84 28.93 -13.01
N THR A 195 4.53 29.73 -12.20
CA THR A 195 4.35 31.20 -12.19
C THR A 195 4.78 31.81 -13.52
N ALA A 196 5.93 31.39 -14.07
CA ALA A 196 6.39 31.84 -15.38
C ALA A 196 5.42 31.44 -16.51
N ARG A 197 4.88 30.22 -16.46
CA ARG A 197 3.90 29.73 -17.44
C ARG A 197 2.57 30.47 -17.36
N LEU A 198 2.12 30.82 -16.16
CA LEU A 198 0.93 31.66 -15.96
C LEU A 198 1.15 33.06 -16.55
N ALA A 199 2.31 33.68 -16.29
CA ALA A 199 2.65 34.97 -16.88
C ALA A 199 2.63 34.93 -18.42
N GLU A 200 3.21 33.88 -19.02
CA GLU A 200 3.18 33.70 -20.47
C GLU A 200 1.74 33.56 -21.03
N LEU A 201 0.86 32.83 -20.34
CA LEU A 201 -0.54 32.70 -20.75
C LEU A 201 -1.30 34.02 -20.66
N VAL A 202 -1.03 34.83 -19.63
CA VAL A 202 -1.61 36.17 -19.49
C VAL A 202 -1.13 37.07 -20.64
N ASP A 203 0.16 37.09 -20.96
CA ASP A 203 0.71 37.86 -22.08
C ASP A 203 0.10 37.43 -23.42
N ARG A 204 -0.09 36.12 -23.62
CA ARG A 204 -0.77 35.58 -24.81
C ARG A 204 -2.24 36.01 -24.87
N GLU A 205 -2.96 36.00 -23.75
CA GLU A 205 -4.35 36.47 -23.71
C GLU A 205 -4.43 37.97 -24.02
N GLU A 206 -3.56 38.79 -23.43
CA GLU A 206 -3.51 40.22 -23.70
C GLU A 206 -3.21 40.52 -25.17
N SER A 207 -2.25 39.82 -25.78
CA SER A 207 -1.97 39.96 -27.21
C SER A 207 -3.16 39.54 -28.08
N GLY A 208 -3.89 38.49 -27.68
CA GLY A 208 -5.14 38.07 -28.32
C GLY A 208 -6.23 39.14 -28.24
N ARG A 209 -6.41 39.77 -27.08
CA ARG A 209 -7.35 40.88 -26.89
C ARG A 209 -6.99 42.09 -27.76
N ARG A 210 -5.70 42.44 -27.84
CA ARG A 210 -5.22 43.52 -28.73
C ARG A 210 -5.53 43.22 -30.19
N ARG A 211 -5.26 41.99 -30.64
CA ARG A 211 -5.55 41.56 -32.02
C ARG A 211 -7.06 41.56 -32.33
N ILE A 212 -7.90 41.13 -31.39
CA ILE A 212 -9.36 41.20 -31.55
C ILE A 212 -9.81 42.67 -31.64
N ALA A 213 -9.27 43.57 -30.82
CA ALA A 213 -9.58 45.00 -30.89
C ALA A 213 -9.16 45.62 -32.24
N GLU A 214 -7.98 45.25 -32.76
CA GLU A 214 -7.51 45.65 -34.09
C GLU A 214 -8.43 45.14 -35.20
N LEU A 215 -8.77 43.84 -35.20
CA LEU A 215 -9.69 43.24 -36.18
C LEU A 215 -11.08 43.85 -36.10
N THR A 216 -11.58 44.14 -34.90
CA THR A 216 -12.87 44.81 -34.72
C THR A 216 -12.85 46.22 -35.31
N SER A 217 -11.76 46.96 -35.10
CA SER A 217 -11.57 48.30 -35.67
C SER A 217 -11.46 48.25 -37.19
N HIS A 218 -10.74 47.27 -37.73
CA HIS A 218 -10.62 47.04 -39.17
C HIS A 218 -11.97 46.64 -39.79
N SER A 219 -12.71 45.75 -39.14
CA SER A 219 -14.06 45.35 -39.57
C SER A 219 -15.04 46.52 -39.59
N ARG A 220 -14.94 47.45 -38.64
CA ARG A 220 -15.74 48.69 -38.66
C ARG A 220 -15.39 49.54 -39.87
N ARG A 221 -14.11 49.80 -40.14
CA ARG A 221 -13.67 50.54 -41.34
C ARG A 221 -14.16 49.90 -42.63
N LEU A 222 -14.03 48.57 -42.76
CA LEU A 222 -14.54 47.85 -43.92
C LEU A 222 -16.06 47.92 -44.04
N ALA A 223 -16.79 47.91 -42.91
CA ALA A 223 -18.23 48.09 -42.92
C ALA A 223 -18.62 49.49 -43.41
N ASP A 224 -17.91 50.54 -42.95
CA ASP A 224 -18.10 51.91 -43.41
C ASP A 224 -17.79 52.03 -44.93
N GLU A 225 -16.69 51.45 -45.40
CA GLU A 225 -16.33 51.41 -46.83
C GLU A 225 -17.40 50.67 -47.67
N VAL A 226 -17.92 49.55 -47.17
CA VAL A 226 -19.01 48.82 -47.83
C VAL A 226 -20.27 49.67 -47.89
N GLU A 227 -20.61 50.38 -46.81
CA GLU A 227 -21.76 51.28 -46.77
C GLU A 227 -21.62 52.43 -47.78
N GLU A 228 -20.44 53.03 -47.89
CA GLU A 228 -20.12 54.06 -48.89
C GLU A 228 -20.25 53.53 -50.32
N LEU A 229 -19.67 52.36 -50.62
CA LEU A 229 -19.74 51.72 -51.94
C LEU A 229 -21.17 51.32 -52.30
N GLU A 230 -21.94 50.80 -51.35
CA GLU A 230 -23.36 50.55 -51.53
C GLU A 230 -24.12 51.85 -51.79
N GLY A 231 -23.69 52.95 -51.16
CA GLY A 231 -24.09 54.34 -51.42
C GLY A 231 -24.13 54.71 -52.88
N MET A 232 -23.10 54.28 -53.62
CA MET A 232 -22.89 54.60 -55.03
C MET A 232 -23.70 53.71 -55.99
N LEU A 233 -24.30 52.61 -55.51
CA LEU A 233 -25.07 51.72 -56.37
C LEU A 233 -26.46 52.31 -56.71
N PRO A 234 -26.95 52.13 -57.96
CA PRO A 234 -28.32 52.48 -58.33
C PRO A 234 -29.35 51.76 -57.45
N ARG A 235 -30.46 52.43 -57.11
CA ARG A 235 -31.49 51.93 -56.17
C ARG A 235 -31.94 50.48 -56.45
N GLY A 236 -32.11 50.11 -57.72
CA GLY A 236 -32.55 48.76 -58.11
C GLY A 236 -31.53 47.63 -57.86
N GLN A 237 -30.22 47.92 -57.88
CA GLN A 237 -29.18 46.94 -57.55
C GLN A 237 -29.03 46.78 -56.03
N ARG A 238 -29.16 47.89 -55.29
CA ARG A 238 -29.14 47.91 -53.82
C ARG A 238 -30.23 47.01 -53.23
N GLU A 239 -31.45 47.11 -53.77
CA GLU A 239 -32.60 46.31 -53.31
C GLU A 239 -32.44 44.81 -53.60
N ARG A 240 -31.80 44.44 -54.72
CA ARG A 240 -31.48 43.05 -55.05
C ARG A 240 -30.44 42.45 -54.09
N ARG A 241 -29.37 43.18 -53.77
CA ARG A 241 -28.35 42.73 -52.79
C ARG A 241 -28.95 42.56 -51.40
N ARG A 242 -29.78 43.50 -50.96
CA ARG A 242 -30.44 43.43 -49.66
C ARG A 242 -31.38 42.21 -49.54
N LYS A 243 -32.10 41.86 -50.62
CA LYS A 243 -32.91 40.63 -50.68
C LYS A 243 -32.06 39.35 -50.70
N GLN A 244 -30.84 39.41 -51.23
CA GLN A 244 -29.92 38.27 -51.26
C GLN A 244 -29.21 38.04 -49.92
N ALA A 245 -28.93 39.09 -49.14
CA ALA A 245 -28.30 38.98 -47.82
C ALA A 245 -29.24 38.39 -46.75
N VAL A 246 -30.56 38.51 -46.91
CA VAL A 246 -31.56 38.02 -45.94
C VAL A 246 -31.84 36.51 -46.10
N SER A 247 -31.40 35.86 -47.20
CA SER A 247 -31.77 34.45 -47.48
C SER A 247 -30.88 33.40 -46.82
N SER A 248 -29.94 33.77 -45.95
CA SER A 248 -28.98 32.82 -45.36
C SER A 248 -28.83 32.98 -43.85
N GLU A 249 -29.85 33.43 -43.13
CA GLU A 249 -29.90 33.15 -41.69
C GLU A 249 -30.18 31.66 -41.54
N PRO A 250 -29.22 30.84 -41.07
CA PRO A 250 -29.51 29.45 -40.75
C PRO A 250 -30.54 29.48 -39.63
N THR A 251 -31.78 29.11 -39.93
CA THR A 251 -32.78 28.88 -38.89
C THR A 251 -32.15 27.91 -37.90
N PRO A 252 -31.96 28.26 -36.61
CA PRO A 252 -31.34 27.37 -35.65
C PRO A 252 -32.32 26.22 -35.39
N ALA A 253 -32.26 25.20 -36.24
CA ALA A 253 -32.99 23.96 -36.07
C ALA A 253 -32.37 23.29 -34.84
N THR A 254 -33.05 23.45 -33.70
CA THR A 254 -32.56 22.97 -32.41
C THR A 254 -32.86 21.48 -32.37
N PHE A 255 -31.96 20.68 -32.92
CA PHE A 255 -32.11 19.22 -32.90
C PHE A 255 -31.77 18.67 -31.52
N LEU A 256 -32.59 17.76 -31.00
CA LEU A 256 -32.28 17.02 -29.77
C LEU A 256 -31.52 15.74 -30.12
N PRO A 257 -30.23 15.59 -29.74
CA PRO A 257 -29.48 14.37 -30.03
C PRO A 257 -29.92 13.23 -29.11
N ARG A 258 -30.11 12.04 -29.68
CA ARG A 258 -30.22 10.77 -28.97
C ARG A 258 -29.11 9.84 -29.44
N PHE A 259 -28.43 9.19 -28.50
CA PHE A 259 -27.35 8.25 -28.80
C PHE A 259 -27.86 6.83 -28.65
N SER A 260 -27.76 6.01 -29.70
CA SER A 260 -28.08 4.59 -29.59
C SER A 260 -26.97 3.83 -28.84
N ASP A 261 -27.30 2.68 -28.27
CA ASP A 261 -26.30 1.81 -27.65
C ASP A 261 -25.26 1.32 -28.67
N GLU A 262 -25.66 1.09 -29.92
CA GLU A 262 -24.74 0.72 -31.00
C GLU A 262 -23.76 1.85 -31.31
N PHE A 263 -24.23 3.11 -31.34
CA PHE A 263 -23.37 4.26 -31.55
C PHE A 263 -22.33 4.39 -30.44
N LEU A 264 -22.73 4.23 -29.17
CA LEU A 264 -21.82 4.30 -28.05
C LEU A 264 -20.78 3.18 -28.10
N ARG A 265 -21.15 1.96 -28.51
CA ARG A 265 -20.20 0.86 -28.71
C ARG A 265 -19.20 1.19 -29.81
N CYS A 266 -19.66 1.64 -30.98
CA CYS A 266 -18.78 2.04 -32.08
C CYS A 266 -17.82 3.16 -31.67
N LEU A 267 -18.27 4.10 -30.84
CA LEU A 267 -17.44 5.22 -30.38
C LEU A 267 -16.27 4.76 -29.50
N VAL A 268 -16.48 3.75 -28.65
CA VAL A 268 -15.44 3.17 -27.78
C VAL A 268 -14.34 2.51 -28.61
N ASP A 269 -14.70 1.87 -29.72
CA ASP A 269 -13.75 1.17 -30.60
C ASP A 269 -12.95 2.14 -31.50
N LEU A 270 -13.38 3.40 -31.63
CA LEU A 270 -12.68 4.43 -32.40
C LEU A 270 -11.51 5.05 -31.63
N GLU A 271 -10.44 5.38 -32.35
CA GLU A 271 -9.32 6.17 -31.81
C GLU A 271 -9.77 7.54 -31.28
N ASN A 272 -9.10 8.05 -30.25
CA ASN A 272 -9.41 9.34 -29.61
C ASN A 272 -9.49 10.51 -30.59
N GLU A 273 -8.67 10.54 -31.63
CA GLU A 273 -8.72 11.58 -32.67
C GLU A 273 -9.99 11.48 -33.53
N HIS A 274 -10.41 10.25 -33.87
CA HIS A 274 -11.65 10.01 -34.61
C HIS A 274 -12.88 10.34 -33.76
N GLN A 275 -12.88 9.99 -32.47
CA GLN A 275 -13.94 10.38 -31.54
C GLN A 275 -14.13 11.91 -31.52
N ARG A 276 -13.04 12.68 -31.42
CA ARG A 276 -13.10 14.15 -31.45
C ARG A 276 -13.69 14.69 -32.75
N LYS A 277 -13.32 14.10 -33.90
CA LYS A 277 -13.87 14.48 -35.22
C LYS A 277 -15.37 14.16 -35.32
N VAL A 278 -15.80 13.00 -34.81
CA VAL A 278 -17.23 12.63 -34.72
C VAL A 278 -18.02 13.64 -33.90
N PHE A 279 -17.56 13.96 -32.68
CA PHE A 279 -18.23 14.94 -31.82
C PHE A 279 -18.24 16.34 -32.44
N ALA A 280 -17.16 16.76 -33.10
CA ALA A 280 -17.13 18.04 -33.80
C ALA A 280 -18.17 18.11 -34.93
N ALA A 281 -18.35 17.03 -35.69
CA ALA A 281 -19.36 16.95 -36.74
C ALA A 281 -20.80 16.94 -36.19
N ILE A 282 -21.03 16.22 -35.09
CA ILE A 282 -22.32 16.23 -34.37
C ILE A 282 -22.62 17.64 -33.85
N ALA A 283 -21.65 18.30 -33.20
CA ALA A 283 -21.84 19.65 -32.69
C ALA A 283 -22.20 20.64 -33.82
N ARG A 284 -21.54 20.55 -34.98
CA ARG A 284 -21.91 21.36 -36.16
C ARG A 284 -23.33 21.08 -36.64
N LEU A 285 -23.72 19.81 -36.72
CA LEU A 285 -25.09 19.43 -37.08
C LEU A 285 -26.12 20.07 -36.13
N LEU A 286 -25.89 19.96 -34.82
CA LEU A 286 -26.84 20.44 -33.82
C LEU A 286 -26.93 21.97 -33.75
N LEU A 287 -25.82 22.67 -34.02
CA LEU A 287 -25.76 24.13 -33.96
C LEU A 287 -26.16 24.82 -35.27
N GLN A 288 -25.88 24.19 -36.41
CA GLN A 288 -25.93 24.84 -37.73
C GLN A 288 -26.88 24.14 -38.71
N GLY A 289 -27.35 22.93 -38.37
CA GLY A 289 -28.28 22.15 -39.17
C GLY A 289 -27.64 21.36 -40.32
N PHE A 290 -28.50 20.68 -41.08
CA PHE A 290 -28.10 19.78 -42.18
C PHE A 290 -27.54 20.52 -43.40
N ASP A 291 -27.92 21.78 -43.58
CA ASP A 291 -27.55 22.59 -44.75
C ASP A 291 -26.25 23.37 -44.56
N TYR A 292 -25.52 23.14 -43.46
CA TYR A 292 -24.30 23.87 -43.17
C TYR A 292 -23.21 23.63 -44.24
N PRO A 293 -22.65 24.68 -44.87
CA PRO A 293 -21.62 24.58 -45.90
C PRO A 293 -20.29 24.09 -45.28
N GLY A 294 -20.14 22.78 -45.18
CA GLY A 294 -19.01 22.11 -44.53
C GLY A 294 -19.41 20.82 -43.82
N LEU A 295 -20.72 20.64 -43.57
CA LEU A 295 -21.29 19.38 -43.13
C LEU A 295 -21.82 18.64 -44.35
N HIS A 296 -21.05 17.66 -44.85
CA HIS A 296 -21.51 16.83 -45.98
C HIS A 296 -22.53 15.80 -45.48
N ALA A 297 -23.76 16.25 -45.23
CA ALA A 297 -24.89 15.42 -44.88
C ALA A 297 -25.56 14.89 -46.16
N LYS A 298 -25.79 13.58 -46.23
CA LYS A 298 -26.46 12.94 -47.36
C LYS A 298 -27.44 11.88 -46.86
N GLN A 299 -28.69 11.97 -47.28
CA GLN A 299 -29.67 10.93 -47.06
C GLN A 299 -29.37 9.71 -47.95
N LEU A 300 -29.32 8.53 -47.35
CA LEU A 300 -29.11 7.26 -48.04
C LEU A 300 -30.46 6.69 -48.48
N LYS A 301 -30.66 6.56 -49.79
CA LYS A 301 -31.88 6.00 -50.37
C LYS A 301 -31.99 4.50 -50.07
N GLY A 302 -33.18 4.04 -49.70
CA GLY A 302 -33.48 2.61 -49.45
C GLY A 302 -33.09 2.08 -48.07
N LEU A 303 -32.73 2.94 -47.12
CA LEU A 303 -32.36 2.56 -45.75
C LEU A 303 -33.21 3.30 -44.71
N GLY A 304 -34.54 3.28 -44.87
CA GLY A 304 -35.47 3.81 -43.85
C GLY A 304 -35.26 5.28 -43.45
N GLY A 305 -34.72 6.11 -44.35
CA GLY A 305 -34.45 7.52 -44.05
C GLY A 305 -33.11 7.80 -43.35
N LEU A 306 -32.18 6.84 -43.32
CA LEU A 306 -30.84 7.00 -42.75
C LEU A 306 -30.04 8.12 -43.43
N TRP A 307 -29.48 9.00 -42.63
CA TRP A 307 -28.57 10.07 -43.04
C TRP A 307 -27.13 9.67 -42.74
N SER A 308 -26.21 10.10 -43.59
CA SER A 308 -24.76 9.96 -43.40
C SER A 308 -24.11 11.34 -43.40
N ILE A 309 -23.35 11.63 -42.36
CA ILE A 309 -22.54 12.84 -42.23
C ILE A 309 -21.07 12.47 -42.31
N ARG A 310 -20.30 13.25 -43.07
CA ARG A 310 -18.84 13.13 -43.08
C ARG A 310 -18.24 13.88 -41.90
N ALA A 311 -17.58 13.16 -40.99
CA ALA A 311 -16.89 13.74 -39.84
C ALA A 311 -15.40 14.03 -40.10
N GLY A 312 -14.82 13.39 -41.12
CA GLY A 312 -13.43 13.59 -41.53
C GLY A 312 -13.12 12.88 -42.85
N GLU A 313 -11.84 12.78 -43.18
CA GLU A 313 -11.42 11.92 -44.29
C GLU A 313 -11.65 10.45 -43.92
N GLY A 314 -12.49 9.77 -44.70
CA GLY A 314 -12.84 8.37 -44.44
C GLY A 314 -13.73 8.11 -43.21
N LEU A 315 -14.15 9.13 -42.44
CA LEU A 315 -14.96 8.92 -41.24
C LEU A 315 -16.40 9.38 -41.45
N ARG A 316 -17.36 8.51 -41.14
CA ARG A 316 -18.79 8.79 -41.31
C ARG A 316 -19.58 8.50 -40.04
N VAL A 317 -20.59 9.34 -39.82
CA VAL A 317 -21.59 9.19 -38.76
C VAL A 317 -22.94 8.91 -39.43
N PHE A 318 -23.66 7.92 -38.94
CA PHE A 318 -24.98 7.54 -39.44
C PHE A 318 -26.04 7.90 -38.39
N LEU A 319 -27.14 8.50 -38.86
CA LEU A 319 -28.21 8.97 -37.99
C LEU A 319 -29.58 8.88 -38.64
N LEU A 320 -30.61 8.72 -37.83
CA LEU A 320 -32.00 8.87 -38.23
C LEU A 320 -32.52 10.22 -37.76
N ARG A 321 -33.37 10.82 -38.58
CA ARG A 321 -34.07 12.05 -38.25
C ARG A 321 -35.54 11.74 -38.10
N ASP A 322 -36.09 12.07 -36.94
CA ASP A 322 -37.52 11.99 -36.64
C ASP A 322 -37.99 13.35 -36.09
N GLY A 323 -38.54 14.17 -36.99
CA GLY A 323 -38.87 15.57 -36.69
C GLY A 323 -37.65 16.38 -36.23
N ASP A 324 -37.69 16.80 -34.96
CA ASP A 324 -36.66 17.58 -34.26
C ASP A 324 -35.66 16.70 -33.49
N THR A 325 -35.86 15.37 -33.48
CA THR A 325 -34.94 14.43 -32.84
C THR A 325 -33.99 13.85 -33.86
N VAL A 326 -32.71 13.80 -33.49
CA VAL A 326 -31.66 13.13 -34.27
C VAL A 326 -31.11 11.96 -33.47
N THR A 327 -31.38 10.74 -33.92
CA THR A 327 -30.87 9.51 -33.31
C THR A 327 -29.61 9.07 -34.01
N LEU A 328 -28.47 9.11 -33.32
CA LEU A 328 -27.18 8.66 -33.81
C LEU A 328 -27.10 7.14 -33.67
N GLU A 329 -26.89 6.45 -34.80
CA GLU A 329 -26.95 4.98 -34.86
C GLU A 329 -25.57 4.33 -34.88
N GLY A 330 -24.59 5.00 -35.49
CA GLY A 330 -23.23 4.46 -35.60
C GLY A 330 -22.24 5.47 -36.14
N ALA A 331 -20.96 5.21 -35.90
CA ALA A 331 -19.84 5.93 -36.51
C ALA A 331 -18.79 4.90 -36.92
N CYS A 332 -18.27 4.99 -38.13
CA CYS A 332 -17.24 4.06 -38.59
C CYS A 332 -16.35 4.67 -39.67
N THR A 333 -15.23 4.00 -39.88
CA THR A 333 -14.28 4.34 -40.94
C THR A 333 -14.80 3.87 -42.31
N ARG A 334 -14.15 4.32 -43.37
CA ARG A 334 -14.51 4.01 -44.76
C ARG A 334 -14.44 2.51 -45.05
N GLU A 335 -13.52 1.82 -44.40
CA GLU A 335 -13.28 0.38 -44.55
C GLU A 335 -14.41 -0.44 -43.90
N GLU A 336 -14.93 0.03 -42.77
CA GLU A 336 -15.98 -0.64 -42.00
C GLU A 336 -17.40 -0.28 -42.48
N GLN A 337 -17.52 0.79 -43.25
CA GLN A 337 -18.80 1.28 -43.77
C GLN A 337 -19.64 0.21 -44.49
N PRO A 338 -19.11 -0.64 -45.39
CA PRO A 338 -19.91 -1.68 -46.05
C PRO A 338 -20.49 -2.68 -45.06
N THR A 339 -19.71 -3.06 -44.04
CA THR A 339 -20.13 -4.01 -42.99
C THR A 339 -21.26 -3.43 -42.15
N PHE A 340 -21.12 -2.17 -41.71
CA PHE A 340 -22.17 -1.47 -40.96
C PHE A 340 -23.47 -1.36 -41.77
N LEU A 341 -23.38 -0.95 -43.04
CA LEU A 341 -24.55 -0.80 -43.90
C LEU A 341 -25.21 -2.15 -44.24
N LYS A 342 -24.44 -3.24 -44.35
CA LYS A 342 -24.99 -4.58 -44.54
C LYS A 342 -25.79 -5.03 -43.32
N LYS A 343 -25.21 -4.92 -42.12
CA LYS A 343 -25.89 -5.25 -40.86
C LYS A 343 -27.21 -4.48 -40.72
N ARG A 344 -27.23 -3.21 -41.11
CA ARG A 344 -28.43 -2.37 -41.03
C ARG A 344 -29.51 -2.70 -42.05
N ARG A 345 -29.17 -3.34 -43.18
CA ARG A 345 -30.16 -3.83 -44.16
C ARG A 345 -30.83 -5.13 -43.72
N GLU A 346 -30.12 -5.91 -42.91
CA GLU A 346 -30.58 -7.22 -42.43
C GLU A 346 -31.41 -7.10 -41.13
N ALA A 347 -31.29 -5.97 -40.42
CA ALA A 347 -32.04 -5.65 -39.20
C ALA A 347 -33.38 -4.96 -39.51
#